data_AF-A0A0C2X7C0-F1
#
_entry.id   AF-A0A0C2X7C0-F1
#
_cell.length_a   1.000
_cell.length_b   1.000
_cell.length_c   1.000
_cell.angle_alpha   90.00
_cell.angle_beta   90.00
_cell.angle_gamma   90.00
#
_symmetry.space_group_name_H-M   'P 1'
#
loop_
_entity.id
_entity.type
_entity.pdbx_description
1 polymer ?
#
loop_
_entity_poly.entity_id
_entity_poly.type
_entity_poly.pdbx_seq_one_letter_code
_entity_poly.pdbx_strand_id
1 'polypeptide(L)'
;MTSYADQLRSSCPNELQSDVQPIALDTLIALEAYSLMYDAACTLVDPTANTYCFINAAQNSNPSDLYFYQLPIGLTFPTNASPTCSTCSKDLLALYWSALGDNTQSPNLRTLATTYNSGAKAVDAVCNSNFAVTSSATSMMHEVRWSMALEHLLLPLVLGLWLTRTLL
;
A
#
# COMPACT_ATOMS: atom_id res chain seq x y z
N MET A 1 4.54 -3.90 -22.97
CA MET A 1 4.21 -2.51 -23.37
C MET A 1 4.91 -1.60 -22.37
N THR A 2 5.63 -0.57 -22.83
CA THR A 2 6.27 0.42 -21.94
C THR A 2 5.22 1.36 -21.37
N SER A 3 5.18 1.57 -20.06
CA SER A 3 4.23 2.49 -19.42
C SER A 3 4.52 3.95 -19.81
N TYR A 4 3.58 4.86 -19.53
CA TYR A 4 3.86 6.30 -19.70
C TYR A 4 4.95 6.80 -18.76
N ALA A 5 5.06 6.22 -17.56
CA ALA A 5 6.15 6.51 -16.63
C ALA A 5 7.52 6.12 -17.24
N ASP A 6 7.61 4.94 -17.86
CA ASP A 6 8.84 4.49 -18.56
C ASP A 6 9.20 5.41 -19.72
N GLN A 7 8.21 5.85 -20.49
CA GLN A 7 8.40 6.78 -21.61
C GLN A 7 8.91 8.15 -21.14
N LEU A 8 8.34 8.68 -20.05
CA LEU A 8 8.80 9.93 -19.45
C LEU A 8 10.24 9.80 -18.91
N ARG A 9 10.56 8.71 -18.22
CA ARG A 9 11.91 8.41 -17.70
C ARG A 9 12.97 8.34 -18.80
N SER A 10 12.63 7.73 -19.93
CA SER A 10 13.55 7.55 -21.06
C SER A 10 13.68 8.78 -21.96
N SER A 11 12.61 9.56 -22.12
CA SER A 11 12.59 10.69 -23.05
C SER A 11 13.07 12.00 -22.41
N CYS A 12 12.84 12.17 -21.11
CA CYS A 12 13.11 13.43 -20.40
C CYS A 12 14.03 13.23 -19.18
N PRO A 13 15.20 12.56 -19.31
CA PRO A 13 16.04 12.24 -18.15
C PRO A 13 16.65 13.47 -17.47
N ASN A 14 16.79 14.59 -18.19
CA ASN A 14 17.34 15.82 -17.63
C ASN A 14 16.29 16.60 -16.82
N GLU A 15 15.04 16.61 -17.30
CA GLU A 15 13.91 17.26 -16.64
C GLU A 15 13.52 16.55 -15.34
N LEU A 16 13.82 15.25 -15.24
CA LEU A 16 13.59 14.44 -14.04
C LEU A 16 14.71 14.54 -13.00
N GLN A 17 15.79 15.27 -13.29
CA GLN A 17 16.76 15.60 -12.25
C GLN A 17 16.08 16.53 -11.25
N SER A 18 16.24 16.22 -9.96
CA SER A 18 15.70 17.05 -8.88
C SER A 18 16.06 18.52 -9.10
N ASP A 19 15.09 19.40 -8.87
CA ASP A 19 15.20 20.87 -8.96
C ASP A 19 15.28 21.48 -10.38
N VAL A 20 15.19 20.68 -11.45
CA VAL A 20 15.21 21.21 -12.84
C VAL A 20 13.81 21.57 -13.35
N GLN A 21 12.87 20.62 -13.32
CA GLN A 21 11.48 20.83 -13.75
C GLN A 21 10.50 20.11 -12.80
N PRO A 22 9.93 20.82 -11.80
CA PRO A 22 9.07 20.19 -10.80
C PRO A 22 7.83 19.51 -11.41
N ILE A 23 7.27 20.08 -12.48
CA ILE A 23 6.10 19.52 -13.17
C ILE A 23 6.42 18.14 -13.79
N ALA A 24 7.64 17.94 -14.31
CA ALA A 24 8.02 16.67 -14.90
C ALA A 24 8.13 15.57 -13.83
N LEU A 25 8.71 15.92 -12.67
CA LEU A 25 8.79 15.03 -11.52
C LEU A 25 7.41 14.71 -10.96
N ASP A 26 6.55 15.71 -10.75
CA ASP A 26 5.17 15.53 -10.26
C ASP A 26 4.35 14.66 -11.22
N THR A 27 4.53 14.86 -12.53
CA THR A 27 3.88 14.02 -13.55
C THR A 27 4.34 12.57 -13.45
N LEU A 28 5.65 12.32 -13.27
CA LEU A 28 6.17 10.98 -13.08
C LEU A 28 5.57 10.31 -11.84
N ILE A 29 5.54 11.03 -10.71
CA ILE A 29 4.92 10.58 -9.47
C ILE A 29 3.45 10.22 -9.69
N ALA A 30 2.69 11.07 -10.38
CA ALA A 30 1.29 10.83 -10.67
C ALA A 30 1.08 9.60 -11.57
N LEU A 31 1.90 9.42 -12.61
CA LEU A 31 1.84 8.26 -13.50
C LEU A 31 2.15 6.95 -12.76
N GLU A 32 3.08 6.98 -11.83
CA GLU A 32 3.47 5.83 -11.01
C GLU A 32 2.40 5.47 -9.96
N ALA A 33 1.78 6.48 -9.36
CA ALA A 33 0.71 6.31 -8.39
C ALA A 33 -0.66 5.98 -9.01
N TYR A 34 -0.85 6.24 -10.31
CA TYR A 34 -2.16 6.23 -10.96
C TYR A 34 -2.95 4.94 -10.75
N SER A 35 -2.32 3.78 -10.94
CA SER A 35 -3.00 2.49 -10.77
C SER A 35 -3.53 2.30 -9.35
N LEU A 36 -2.72 2.64 -8.34
CA LEU A 36 -3.11 2.52 -6.94
C LEU A 36 -4.22 3.51 -6.57
N MET A 37 -4.14 4.75 -7.06
CA MET A 37 -5.19 5.76 -6.82
C MET A 37 -6.50 5.38 -7.52
N TYR A 38 -6.42 4.79 -8.71
CA TYR A 38 -7.58 4.26 -9.41
C TYR A 38 -8.23 3.13 -8.60
N ASP A 39 -7.43 2.17 -8.14
CA ASP A 39 -7.93 1.07 -7.30
C ASP A 39 -8.55 1.59 -6.01
N ALA A 40 -7.90 2.53 -5.33
CA ALA A 40 -8.44 3.19 -4.14
C ALA A 40 -9.81 3.83 -4.39
N ALA A 41 -9.99 4.53 -5.52
CA ALA A 41 -11.23 5.22 -5.83
C ALA A 41 -12.35 4.30 -6.31
N CYS A 42 -12.02 3.25 -7.07
CA CYS A 42 -12.99 2.43 -7.80
C CYS A 42 -13.25 1.05 -7.19
N THR A 43 -12.41 0.55 -6.29
CA THR A 43 -12.57 -0.80 -5.71
C THR A 43 -13.08 -0.78 -4.27
N LEU A 44 -12.83 0.30 -3.54
CA LEU A 44 -13.30 0.45 -2.17
C LEU A 44 -14.77 0.88 -2.16
N VAL A 45 -15.60 0.04 -1.56
CA VAL A 45 -17.05 0.24 -1.47
C VAL A 45 -17.49 0.31 -0.02
N ASP A 46 -18.45 1.19 0.25
CA ASP A 46 -19.16 1.22 1.52
C ASP A 46 -20.45 0.41 1.38
N PRO A 47 -20.55 -0.79 1.98
CA PRO A 47 -21.75 -1.61 1.89
C PRO A 47 -22.94 -1.01 2.63
N THR A 48 -22.71 -0.09 3.57
CA THR A 48 -23.80 0.55 4.35
C THR A 48 -24.47 1.67 3.57
N ALA A 49 -23.68 2.47 2.85
CA ALA A 49 -24.17 3.55 1.99
C ALA A 49 -24.45 3.11 0.55
N ASN A 50 -24.07 1.87 0.18
CA ASN A 50 -24.20 1.30 -1.16
C ASN A 50 -23.57 2.20 -2.25
N THR A 51 -22.35 2.69 -1.99
CA THR A 51 -21.61 3.61 -2.86
C THR A 51 -20.10 3.41 -2.71
N TYR A 52 -19.31 4.07 -3.56
CA TYR A 52 -17.85 4.05 -3.46
C TYR A 52 -17.35 4.90 -2.30
N CYS A 53 -16.32 4.41 -1.61
CA CYS A 53 -15.70 5.12 -0.50
C CYS A 53 -15.19 6.51 -0.89
N PHE A 54 -14.72 6.68 -2.13
CA PHE A 54 -14.30 7.98 -2.65
C PHE A 54 -15.47 8.97 -2.75
N ILE A 55 -16.64 8.51 -3.19
CA ILE A 55 -17.84 9.34 -3.29
C ILE A 55 -18.32 9.75 -1.90
N ASN A 56 -18.29 8.83 -0.92
CA ASN A 56 -18.58 9.16 0.48
C ASN A 56 -17.65 10.23 1.04
N ALA A 57 -16.35 10.13 0.77
CA ALA A 57 -15.37 11.14 1.18
C ALA A 57 -15.66 12.50 0.53
N ALA A 58 -15.99 12.51 -0.77
CA ALA A 58 -16.27 13.73 -1.53
C ALA A 58 -17.57 14.43 -1.13
N GLN A 59 -18.60 13.67 -0.76
CA GLN A 59 -19.92 14.20 -0.39
C GLN A 59 -20.06 14.47 1.11
N ASN A 60 -19.06 14.13 1.92
CA ASN A 60 -19.08 14.39 3.35
C ASN A 60 -19.12 15.90 3.62
N SER A 61 -19.87 16.33 4.64
CA SER A 61 -19.88 17.72 5.10
C SER A 61 -18.49 18.19 5.57
N ASN A 62 -17.65 17.25 6.01
CA ASN A 62 -16.22 17.40 6.23
C ASN A 62 -15.44 16.47 5.27
N PRO A 63 -15.01 16.96 4.10
CA PRO A 63 -14.34 16.15 3.08
C PRO A 63 -12.84 15.91 3.37
N SER A 64 -12.44 15.87 4.64
CA SER A 64 -11.03 15.68 5.05
C SER A 64 -10.45 14.35 4.58
N ASP A 65 -11.27 13.31 4.41
CA ASP A 65 -10.79 12.01 3.92
C ASP A 65 -10.26 12.07 2.48
N LEU A 66 -10.62 13.10 1.70
CA LEU A 66 -10.04 13.32 0.37
C LEU A 66 -8.52 13.53 0.43
N TYR A 67 -7.97 14.04 1.54
CA TYR A 67 -6.52 14.15 1.69
C TYR A 67 -5.83 12.79 1.70
N PHE A 68 -6.49 11.73 2.20
CA PHE A 68 -5.93 10.38 2.12
C PHE A 68 -5.80 9.91 0.67
N TYR A 69 -6.75 10.24 -0.20
CA TYR A 69 -6.66 9.91 -1.62
C TYR A 69 -5.50 10.62 -2.34
N GLN A 70 -4.93 11.67 -1.75
CA GLN A 70 -3.82 12.43 -2.32
C GLN A 70 -2.44 12.04 -1.77
N LEU A 71 -2.37 11.15 -0.76
CA LEU A 71 -1.09 10.67 -0.21
C LEU A 71 -0.16 10.11 -1.30
N PRO A 72 -0.62 9.31 -2.28
CA PRO A 72 0.27 8.70 -3.27
C PRO A 72 1.05 9.72 -4.12
N ILE A 73 0.51 10.93 -4.30
CA ILE A 73 1.14 12.00 -5.08
C ILE A 73 1.87 13.04 -4.22
N GLY A 74 2.07 12.77 -2.93
CA GLY A 74 2.94 13.59 -2.08
C GLY A 74 2.21 14.64 -1.25
N LEU A 75 0.89 14.77 -1.38
CA LEU A 75 0.12 15.65 -0.51
C LEU A 75 -0.06 15.00 0.85
N THR A 76 0.51 15.63 1.89
CA THR A 76 0.40 15.15 3.27
C THR A 76 -0.97 15.48 3.86
N PHE A 77 -1.37 14.69 4.85
CA PHE A 77 -2.60 14.98 5.60
C PHE A 77 -2.41 16.23 6.46
N PRO A 78 -3.25 17.28 6.33
CA PRO A 78 -3.09 18.51 7.10
C PRO A 78 -3.30 18.30 8.60
N THR A 79 -2.50 18.93 9.43
CA THR A 79 -2.58 18.82 10.90
C THR A 79 -3.92 19.29 11.48
N ASN A 80 -4.59 20.24 10.79
CA ASN A 80 -5.86 20.81 11.24
C ASN A 80 -7.08 20.16 10.58
N ALA A 81 -6.88 19.18 9.69
CA ALA A 81 -7.97 18.41 9.11
C ALA A 81 -8.39 17.31 10.10
N SER A 82 -9.68 16.97 10.11
CA SER A 82 -10.21 15.93 10.99
C SER A 82 -10.76 14.79 10.12
N PRO A 83 -10.07 13.63 10.08
CA PRO A 83 -10.51 12.50 9.27
C PRO A 83 -11.78 11.88 9.84
N THR A 84 -12.55 11.18 9.00
CA THR A 84 -13.61 10.32 9.51
C THR A 84 -13.03 8.98 9.93
N CYS A 85 -13.57 8.44 11.03
CA CYS A 85 -13.22 7.12 11.53
C CYS A 85 -14.06 6.02 10.84
N SER A 86 -14.24 6.14 9.53
CA SER A 86 -15.06 5.24 8.74
C SER A 86 -14.29 3.99 8.32
N THR A 87 -15.01 2.90 8.02
CA THR A 87 -14.41 1.70 7.42
C THR A 87 -13.68 2.04 6.11
N CYS A 88 -14.21 2.98 5.32
CA CYS A 88 -13.57 3.48 4.10
C CYS A 88 -12.17 4.07 4.34
N SER A 89 -12.02 4.95 5.34
CA SER A 89 -10.70 5.53 5.66
C SER A 89 -9.71 4.46 6.14
N LYS A 90 -10.22 3.44 6.87
CA LYS A 90 -9.40 2.30 7.33
C LYS A 90 -8.93 1.43 6.17
N ASP A 91 -9.85 1.05 5.28
CA ASP A 91 -9.56 0.18 4.14
C ASP A 91 -8.64 0.86 3.14
N LEU A 92 -8.79 2.18 2.95
CA LEU A 92 -7.90 2.98 2.11
C LEU A 92 -6.45 2.95 2.62
N LEU A 93 -6.24 3.17 3.92
CA LEU A 93 -4.89 3.13 4.49
C LEU A 93 -4.33 1.70 4.51
N ALA A 94 -5.18 0.68 4.70
CA ALA A 94 -4.76 -0.72 4.57
C ALA A 94 -4.32 -1.07 3.13
N LEU A 95 -5.05 -0.58 2.12
CA LEU A 95 -4.69 -0.75 0.71
C LEU A 95 -3.31 -0.14 0.42
N TYR A 96 -3.06 1.08 0.90
CA TYR A 96 -1.76 1.74 0.73
C TYR A 96 -0.63 1.01 1.45
N TRP A 97 -0.87 0.54 2.67
CA TRP A 97 0.10 -0.27 3.38
C TRP A 97 0.45 -1.55 2.62
N SER A 98 -0.55 -2.23 2.08
CA SER A 98 -0.35 -3.42 1.24
C SER A 98 0.48 -3.11 -0.01
N ALA A 99 0.18 -2.02 -0.70
CA ALA A 99 0.90 -1.60 -1.90
C ALA A 99 2.37 -1.23 -1.62
N LEU A 100 2.65 -0.63 -0.46
CA LEU A 100 4.01 -0.34 -0.01
C LEU A 100 4.80 -1.61 0.35
N GLY A 101 4.12 -2.67 0.77
CA GLY A 101 4.71 -3.98 1.06
C GLY A 101 4.85 -4.89 -0.18
N ASP A 102 4.23 -4.54 -1.29
CA ASP A 102 4.29 -5.32 -2.54
C ASP A 102 5.57 -5.00 -3.32
N ASN A 103 6.38 -6.02 -3.61
CA ASN A 103 7.68 -5.86 -4.28
C ASN A 103 7.59 -5.32 -5.71
N THR A 104 6.43 -5.43 -6.36
CA THR A 104 6.21 -4.97 -7.74
C THR A 104 5.72 -3.52 -7.78
N GLN A 105 4.92 -3.10 -6.80
CA GLN A 105 4.38 -1.74 -6.72
C GLN A 105 5.28 -0.78 -5.93
N SER A 106 5.83 -1.23 -4.81
CA SER A 106 6.62 -0.43 -3.87
C SER A 106 7.74 0.41 -4.51
N PRO A 107 8.52 -0.08 -5.50
CA PRO A 107 9.57 0.72 -6.15
C PRO A 107 9.05 2.00 -6.83
N ASN A 108 7.80 2.00 -7.28
CA ASN A 108 7.15 3.12 -7.95
C ASN A 108 6.38 4.03 -6.97
N LEU A 109 6.25 3.63 -5.69
CA LEU A 109 5.44 4.32 -4.68
C LEU A 109 6.29 5.04 -3.62
N ARG A 110 7.49 5.50 -4.00
CA ARG A 110 8.41 6.19 -3.08
C ARG A 110 7.78 7.43 -2.43
N THR A 111 6.99 8.19 -3.18
CA THR A 111 6.29 9.37 -2.69
C THR A 111 5.19 9.01 -1.68
N LEU A 112 4.45 7.92 -1.91
CA LEU A 112 3.51 7.41 -0.92
C LEU A 112 4.22 7.02 0.38
N ALA A 113 5.40 6.39 0.30
CA ALA A 113 6.14 5.99 1.49
C ALA A 113 6.52 7.18 2.39
N THR A 114 6.77 8.36 1.82
CA THR A 114 7.10 9.56 2.60
C THR A 114 5.87 10.20 3.26
N THR A 115 4.69 10.12 2.62
CA THR A 115 3.45 10.73 3.13
C THR A 115 2.62 9.81 4.00
N TYR A 116 2.67 8.49 3.77
CA TYR A 116 1.81 7.50 4.42
C TYR A 116 1.88 7.57 5.95
N ASN A 117 3.08 7.58 6.53
CA ASN A 117 3.23 7.58 7.99
C ASN A 117 2.65 8.84 8.63
N SER A 118 2.68 9.98 7.94
CA SER A 118 2.05 11.21 8.43
C SER A 118 0.52 11.10 8.44
N GLY A 119 -0.06 10.55 7.36
CA GLY A 119 -1.50 10.29 7.28
C GLY A 119 -1.98 9.25 8.30
N ALA A 120 -1.23 8.15 8.46
CA ALA A 120 -1.53 7.09 9.41
C ALA A 120 -1.52 7.60 10.86
N LYS A 121 -0.54 8.43 11.23
CA LYS A 121 -0.50 9.06 12.55
C LYS A 121 -1.65 10.05 12.76
N ALA A 122 -2.02 10.82 11.73
CA ALA A 122 -3.11 11.78 11.83
C ALA A 122 -4.46 11.08 12.11
N VAL A 123 -4.73 9.94 11.45
CA VAL A 123 -5.96 9.19 11.71
C VAL A 123 -5.93 8.49 13.08
N ASP A 124 -4.80 7.91 13.47
CA ASP A 124 -4.66 7.24 14.78
C ASP A 124 -4.86 8.21 15.96
N ALA A 125 -4.48 9.48 15.78
CA ALA A 125 -4.67 10.52 16.78
C ALA A 125 -6.15 10.86 17.04
N VAL A 126 -7.04 10.60 16.08
CA VAL A 126 -8.47 10.95 16.15
C VAL A 126 -9.36 9.72 16.33
N CYS A 127 -9.01 8.60 15.70
CA CYS A 127 -9.87 7.43 15.53
C CYS A 127 -9.51 6.22 16.39
N ASN A 128 -8.70 6.45 17.43
CA ASN A 128 -8.03 5.48 18.31
C ASN A 128 -6.70 4.94 17.78
N SER A 129 -5.86 4.48 18.71
CA SER A 129 -4.60 3.83 18.38
C SER A 129 -4.83 2.53 17.59
N ASN A 130 -4.02 2.32 16.54
CA ASN A 130 -4.08 1.19 15.61
C ASN A 130 -5.25 1.22 14.61
N PHE A 131 -5.75 2.41 14.26
CA PHE A 131 -6.70 2.54 13.16
C PHE A 131 -6.01 2.23 11.83
N ALA A 132 -4.82 2.79 11.61
CA ALA A 132 -3.95 2.50 10.48
C ALA A 132 -2.74 1.64 10.88
N VAL A 133 -2.19 0.87 9.94
CA VAL A 133 -0.92 0.18 10.18
C VAL A 133 0.20 1.21 10.12
N THR A 134 0.94 1.40 11.20
CA THR A 134 2.14 2.23 11.21
C THR A 134 3.38 1.35 11.33
N SER A 135 4.53 1.80 10.81
CA SER A 135 5.79 1.05 10.92
C SER A 135 6.21 0.79 12.38
N SER A 136 5.74 1.63 13.32
CA SER A 136 5.90 1.40 14.77
C SER A 136 5.07 0.22 15.29
N ALA A 137 3.94 -0.10 14.66
CA ALA A 137 3.11 -1.26 15.00
C ALA A 137 3.71 -2.58 14.45
N THR A 138 4.45 -2.53 13.33
CA THR A 138 5.10 -3.71 12.74
C THR A 138 6.19 -4.31 13.64
N SER A 139 6.82 -3.48 14.49
CA SER A 139 7.78 -3.93 15.51
C SER A 139 7.17 -4.85 16.57
N MET A 140 5.83 -4.93 16.66
CA MET A 140 5.11 -5.78 17.61
C MET A 140 4.60 -7.10 17.01
N MET A 141 4.88 -7.38 15.72
CA MET A 141 4.39 -8.60 15.04
C MET A 141 5.51 -9.42 14.39
N HIS A 142 6.76 -9.27 14.84
CA HIS A 142 7.88 -10.07 14.36
C HIS A 142 8.11 -11.32 15.22
N GLU A 143 7.08 -12.10 15.47
CA GLU A 143 7.23 -13.52 15.78
C GLU A 143 6.06 -14.29 15.14
N VAL A 144 6.34 -15.52 14.72
CA VAL A 144 5.40 -16.50 14.14
C VAL A 144 5.18 -16.40 12.63
N ARG A 145 6.12 -16.95 11.84
CA ARG A 145 5.85 -17.98 10.80
C ARG A 145 7.08 -18.30 9.93
N TRP A 146 8.05 -19.00 10.51
CA TRP A 146 9.04 -19.77 9.72
C TRP A 146 9.40 -21.06 10.45
N SER A 147 8.43 -21.97 10.59
CA SER A 147 8.68 -23.34 11.06
C SER A 147 7.77 -24.33 10.35
N MET A 148 7.91 -24.51 9.03
CA MET A 148 7.45 -25.72 8.31
C MET A 148 8.19 -25.87 6.98
N ALA A 149 9.51 -26.10 7.03
CA ALA A 149 10.27 -26.50 5.85
C ALA A 149 11.32 -27.60 6.12
N LEU A 150 11.28 -28.26 7.29
CA LEU A 150 12.30 -29.26 7.63
C LEU A 150 11.77 -30.67 7.94
N GLU A 151 10.47 -30.95 7.78
CA GLU A 151 9.90 -32.29 8.10
C GLU A 151 9.61 -33.18 6.88
N HIS A 152 9.79 -32.71 5.65
CA HIS A 152 9.54 -33.52 4.45
C HIS A 152 10.79 -34.21 3.84
N LEU A 153 11.97 -34.08 4.45
CA LEU A 153 13.21 -34.67 3.93
C LEU A 153 13.55 -36.09 4.45
N LEU A 154 12.77 -36.64 5.38
CA LEU A 154 13.06 -37.97 5.97
C LEU A 154 12.11 -39.10 5.54
N LEU A 155 11.01 -38.79 4.85
CA LEU A 155 10.07 -39.81 4.38
C LEU A 155 10.54 -40.71 3.20
N PRO A 156 11.41 -40.30 2.25
CA PRO A 156 11.77 -41.21 1.16
C PRO A 156 12.77 -42.30 1.56
N LEU A 157 13.50 -42.14 2.67
CA LEU A 157 14.47 -43.16 3.13
C LEU A 157 13.79 -44.34 3.84
N VAL A 158 12.65 -44.11 4.52
CA VAL A 158 11.97 -45.18 5.27
C VAL A 158 11.19 -46.11 4.33
N LEU A 159 10.58 -45.59 3.25
CA LEU A 159 9.91 -46.43 2.24
C LEU A 159 10.90 -47.24 1.37
N GLY A 160 12.08 -46.69 1.08
CA GLY A 160 13.11 -47.38 0.28
C GLY A 160 13.67 -48.64 0.94
N LEU A 161 13.75 -48.67 2.28
CA LEU A 161 14.25 -49.81 3.06
C LEU A 161 13.20 -50.92 3.29
N TRP A 162 11.90 -50.61 3.13
CA TRP A 162 10.85 -51.64 3.22
C TRP A 162 10.69 -52.44 1.92
N LEU A 163 10.86 -51.80 0.76
CA LEU A 163 10.71 -52.46 -0.55
C LEU A 163 11.86 -53.41 -0.93
N THR A 164 13.07 -53.21 -0.39
CA THR A 164 14.20 -54.11 -0.65
C THR A 164 14.19 -55.38 0.21
N ARG A 165 13.34 -55.45 1.24
CA ARG A 165 13.24 -56.62 2.13
C ARG A 165 12.12 -57.60 1.76
N THR A 166 11.35 -57.31 0.70
CA THR A 166 10.27 -58.18 0.20
C THR A 166 10.64 -58.92 -1.11
N LEU A 167 11.84 -58.67 -1.65
CA LEU A 167 12.32 -59.24 -2.92
C LEU A 167 13.61 -60.07 -2.80
N LEU A 168 14.00 -60.48 -1.58
CA LEU A 168 14.98 -61.54 -1.35
C LEU A 168 14.43 -62.59 -0.38
#